data_AF-A0A671QH08-F1
#
_entry.id   AF-A0A671QH08-F1
#
_cell.length_a   1.000
_cell.length_b   1.000
_cell.length_c   1.000
_cell.angle_alpha   90.00
_cell.angle_beta   90.00
_cell.angle_gamma   90.00
#
_symmetry.space_group_name_H-M   'P 1'
#
loop_
_entity.id
_entity.type
_entity.pdbx_description
1 polymer ?
#
loop_
_entity_poly.entity_id
_entity_poly.type
_entity_poly.pdbx_seq_one_letter_code
_entity_poly.pdbx_strand_id
1 'polypeptide(L)'
;LIDGEQALTEVPITPETTCRDVVEFCKEPGESGCHLAEVWHGNERAIPFDHMMYEHLQKWGPRKQEVKFYLRHEDSPTESSDQGENTPT
;
A
#
# COMPACT_ATOMS: atom_id res chain seq x y z
N LEU A 1 9.19 -2.18 20.71
CA LEU A 1 9.72 -2.51 19.36
C LEU A 1 8.71 -3.45 18.69
N ILE A 2 7.54 -2.92 18.32
CA ILE A 2 6.69 -3.61 17.37
C ILE A 2 7.05 -3.00 16.02
N ASP A 3 8.01 -3.63 15.35
CA ASP A 3 8.24 -3.40 13.92
C ASP A 3 6.86 -3.44 13.26
N GLY A 4 6.43 -2.29 12.73
CA GLY A 4 5.07 -2.06 12.29
C GLY A 4 4.53 -3.26 11.54
N GLU A 5 3.39 -3.79 12.00
CA GLU A 5 2.66 -4.87 11.35
C GLU A 5 2.55 -4.53 9.87
N GLN A 6 3.42 -5.14 9.05
CA GLN A 6 3.24 -5.15 7.60
C GLN A 6 2.04 -6.05 7.35
N ALA A 7 0.84 -5.49 7.54
CA ALA A 7 -0.41 -6.18 7.34
C ALA A 7 -0.48 -6.60 5.87
N LEU A 8 -0.39 -7.92 5.66
CA LEU A 8 -0.53 -8.48 4.33
C LEU A 8 -2.01 -8.57 4.01
N THR A 9 -2.50 -7.64 3.19
CA THR A 9 -3.89 -7.65 2.74
C THR A 9 -4.00 -8.32 1.38
N GLU A 10 -4.68 -9.48 1.33
CA GLU A 10 -4.99 -10.16 0.07
C GLU A 10 -6.27 -9.59 -0.53
N VAL A 11 -6.11 -8.70 -1.52
CA VAL A 11 -7.22 -8.12 -2.28
C VAL A 11 -7.52 -8.93 -3.54
N PRO A 12 -8.79 -9.29 -3.81
CA PRO A 12 -9.16 -9.90 -5.07
C PRO A 12 -9.05 -8.85 -6.20
N ILE A 13 -8.11 -9.04 -7.12
CA ILE A 13 -7.94 -8.14 -8.26
C ILE A 13 -8.78 -8.62 -9.44
N THR A 14 -9.76 -7.83 -9.86
CA THR A 14 -10.55 -8.03 -11.07
C THR A 14 -10.09 -7.07 -12.19
N PRO A 15 -10.47 -7.29 -13.45
CA PRO A 15 -10.20 -6.36 -14.55
C PRO A 15 -10.77 -4.96 -14.36
N GLU A 16 -11.71 -4.78 -13.42
CA GLU A 16 -12.34 -3.50 -13.08
C GLU A 16 -11.68 -2.84 -11.86
N THR A 17 -10.82 -3.56 -11.12
CA THR A 17 -10.13 -3.03 -9.95
C THR A 17 -9.03 -2.05 -10.36
N THR A 18 -9.17 -0.80 -9.93
CA THR A 18 -8.14 0.23 -10.09
C THR A 18 -7.17 0.24 -8.92
N CYS A 19 -6.01 0.87 -9.10
CA CYS A 19 -5.05 1.13 -8.02
C CYS A 19 -5.74 1.89 -6.88
N ARG A 20 -6.60 2.85 -7.22
CA ARG A 20 -7.42 3.58 -6.25
C ARG A 20 -8.28 2.66 -5.40
N ASP A 21 -9.01 1.71 -5.99
CA ASP A 21 -9.84 0.78 -5.21
C ASP A 21 -9.01 0.00 -4.17
N VAL A 22 -7.80 -0.42 -4.55
CA VAL A 22 -6.88 -1.12 -3.65
C VAL A 22 -6.38 -0.22 -2.53
N VAL A 23 -5.99 1.02 -2.85
CA VAL A 23 -5.59 2.02 -1.86
C VAL A 23 -6.73 2.29 -0.89
N GLU A 24 -7.95 2.53 -1.38
CA GLU A 24 -9.13 2.80 -0.56
C GLU A 24 -9.51 1.61 0.32
N PHE A 25 -9.25 0.37 -0.14
CA PHE A 25 -9.51 -0.84 0.63
C PHE A 25 -8.47 -1.09 1.73
N CYS A 26 -7.19 -0.80 1.45
CA CYS A 26 -6.09 -1.07 2.37
C CYS A 26 -5.78 0.08 3.34
N LYS A 27 -6.12 1.33 3.01
CA LYS A 27 -5.86 2.49 3.87
C LYS A 27 -6.71 2.45 5.13
N GLU A 28 -6.23 3.05 6.22
CA GLU A 28 -7.00 3.19 7.45
C GLU A 28 -7.96 4.38 7.40
N PRO A 29 -9.09 4.32 8.13
CA PRO A 29 -10.01 5.44 8.23
C PRO A 29 -9.35 6.64 8.92
N GLY A 30 -9.18 7.73 8.18
CA GLY A 30 -8.54 8.96 8.66
C GLY A 30 -7.23 9.29 7.92
N GLU A 31 -6.65 8.32 7.22
CA GLU A 31 -5.45 8.53 6.43
C GLU A 31 -5.75 9.21 5.08
N SER A 32 -4.85 10.11 4.67
CA SER A 32 -4.95 10.87 3.43
C SER A 32 -3.60 10.87 2.71
N GLY A 33 -3.62 10.96 1.38
CA GLY A 33 -2.38 11.02 0.59
C GLY A 33 -1.66 9.66 0.44
N CYS A 34 -2.39 8.55 0.47
CA CYS A 34 -1.79 7.22 0.25
C CYS A 34 -1.71 6.89 -1.24
N HIS A 35 -0.64 6.23 -1.67
CA HIS A 35 -0.50 5.63 -3.00
C HIS A 35 0.01 4.19 -2.92
N LEU A 36 -0.24 3.41 -3.97
CA LEU A 36 0.29 2.06 -4.08
C LEU A 36 1.65 2.10 -4.77
N ALA A 37 2.64 1.45 -4.19
CA ALA A 37 3.96 1.27 -4.77
C ALA A 37 4.23 -0.22 -5.03
N GLU A 38 4.73 -0.54 -6.23
CA GLU A 38 5.27 -1.86 -6.51
C GLU A 38 6.76 -1.90 -6.21
N VAL A 39 7.20 -2.98 -5.59
CA VAL A 39 8.61 -3.24 -5.31
C VAL A 39 8.98 -4.59 -5.90
N TRP A 40 10.00 -4.60 -6.75
CA TRP A 40 10.54 -5.83 -7.34
C TRP A 40 12.07 -5.80 -7.30
N HIS A 41 12.68 -6.79 -6.65
CA HIS A 41 14.14 -6.91 -6.52
C HIS A 41 14.84 -5.62 -6.04
N GLY A 42 14.19 -4.89 -5.12
CA GLY A 42 14.67 -3.61 -4.58
C GLY A 42 14.37 -2.39 -5.46
N ASN A 43 13.69 -2.54 -6.60
CA ASN A 43 13.23 -1.46 -7.44
C ASN A 43 11.80 -1.08 -7.06
N GLU A 44 11.63 0.09 -6.46
CA GLU A 44 10.32 0.63 -6.07
C GLU A 44 9.79 1.61 -7.11
N ARG A 45 8.50 1.51 -7.44
CA ARG A 45 7.80 2.42 -8.35
C ARG A 45 6.39 2.71 -7.86
N ALA A 46 5.99 3.99 -7.87
CA ALA A 46 4.62 4.38 -7.60
C ALA A 46 3.69 4.02 -8.76
N ILE A 47 2.51 3.50 -8.45
CA ILE A 47 1.47 3.11 -9.41
C ILE A 47 0.44 4.24 -9.48
N PRO A 48 0.15 4.77 -10.68
CA PRO A 48 -0.90 5.77 -10.86
C PRO A 48 -2.27 5.28 -10.36
N PHE A 49 -3.07 6.18 -9.78
CA PHE A 49 -4.40 5.83 -9.26
C PHE A 49 -5.36 5.28 -10.32
N ASP A 50 -5.32 5.83 -11.53
CA ASP A 50 -6.16 5.41 -12.67
C ASP A 50 -5.67 4.12 -13.35
N HIS A 51 -4.58 3.51 -12.87
CA HIS A 51 -4.09 2.26 -13.47
C HIS A 51 -4.94 1.07 -13.01
N MET A 52 -5.26 0.19 -13.97
CA MET A 52 -5.92 -1.08 -13.68
C MET A 52 -4.92 -2.06 -13.08
N MET A 53 -5.19 -2.53 -11.86
CA MET A 53 -4.29 -3.46 -11.15
C MET A 53 -4.15 -4.78 -11.89
N TYR A 54 -5.23 -5.24 -12.52
CA TYR A 54 -5.22 -6.46 -13.32
C TYR A 54 -4.23 -6.37 -14.49
N GLU A 55 -4.34 -5.32 -15.32
CA GLU A 55 -3.42 -5.13 -16.45
C GLU A 55 -1.98 -4.98 -15.97
N HIS A 56 -1.79 -4.31 -14.85
CA HIS A 56 -0.49 -4.13 -14.24
C HIS A 56 0.14 -5.47 -13.83
N LEU A 57 -0.61 -6.35 -13.17
CA LEU A 57 -0.19 -7.71 -12.85
C LEU A 57 0.06 -8.56 -14.11
N GLN A 58 -0.72 -8.39 -15.17
CA GLN A 58 -0.50 -9.10 -16.44
C GLN A 58 0.84 -8.73 -17.08
N LYS A 59 1.29 -7.47 -16.98
CA LYS A 59 2.61 -7.03 -17.47
C LYS A 59 3.76 -7.72 -16.75
N TRP A 60 3.55 -8.10 -15.48
CA TRP A 60 4.50 -8.90 -14.73
C TRP A 60 4.50 -10.36 -15.19
N GLY A 61 3.36 -10.93 -15.55
CA GLY A 61 3.27 -12.30 -16.05
C GLY A 61 3.68 -13.33 -14.98
N PRO A 62 4.61 -14.27 -15.26
CA PRO A 62 4.98 -15.32 -14.30
C PRO A 62 5.69 -14.78 -13.05
N ARG A 63 6.38 -13.63 -13.14
CA ARG A 63 7.11 -13.00 -12.02
C ARG A 63 6.22 -12.16 -11.10
N LYS A 64 4.90 -12.09 -11.35
CA LYS A 64 3.97 -11.34 -10.50
C LYS A 64 4.03 -11.72 -9.01
N GLN A 65 4.38 -12.99 -8.71
CA GLN A 65 4.52 -13.49 -7.33
C GLN A 65 5.76 -12.94 -6.62
N GLU A 66 6.75 -12.44 -7.37
CA GLU A 66 7.96 -11.82 -6.82
C GLU A 66 7.77 -10.33 -6.52
N VAL A 67 6.78 -9.71 -7.17
CA VAL A 67 6.44 -8.30 -7.02
C VAL A 67 5.60 -8.15 -5.77
N LYS A 68 6.00 -7.20 -4.91
CA LYS A 68 5.24 -6.86 -3.71
C LYS A 68 4.64 -5.48 -3.87
N PHE A 69 3.40 -5.33 -3.43
CA PHE A 69 2.72 -4.05 -3.42
C PHE A 69 2.69 -3.52 -2.00
N TYR A 70 3.01 -2.25 -1.84
CA TYR A 70 3.05 -1.56 -0.56
C TYR A 70 2.19 -0.32 -0.65
N LEU A 71 1.31 -0.15 0.33
CA LEU A 71 0.67 1.13 0.55
C LEU A 71 1.73 2.07 1.13
N ARG A 72 1.93 3.22 0.49
CA ARG A 72 2.85 4.27 0.91
C ARG A 72 2.05 5.51 1.20
N HIS A 73 2.43 6.23 2.25
CA HIS A 73 1.80 7.47 2.67
C HIS A 73 2.70 8.60 2.17
N GLU A 74 2.18 9.48 1.31
CA GLU A 74 2.86 10.73 0.95
C GLU A 74 2.70 11.74 2.09
N ASP A 75 3.21 11.41 3.27
CA ASP A 75 3.28 12.36 4.36
C ASP A 75 4.44 13.32 4.11
N SER A 76 4.11 14.61 3.97
CA SER A 76 5.04 15.65 4.41
C SER A 76 5.06 15.66 5.95
N PRO A 77 6.21 15.94 6.58
CA PRO A 77 6.62 15.30 7.83
C PRO A 77 6.01 15.98 9.05
N THR A 78 4.83 15.54 9.51
CA THR A 78 4.20 15.86 10.82
C THR A 78 2.75 15.33 10.70
N GLU A 79 2.28 14.33 11.43
CA GLU A 79 2.35 14.18 12.88
C GLU A 79 2.10 12.73 13.29
N SER A 80 2.94 12.28 14.23
CA SER A 80 2.51 11.56 15.42
C SER A 80 1.79 10.24 15.20
N SER A 81 2.59 9.18 15.26
CA SER A 81 2.28 8.06 16.13
C SER A 81 1.62 8.58 17.41
N ASP A 82 0.30 8.41 17.56
CA ASP A 82 -0.26 8.17 18.88
C ASP A 82 0.16 6.76 19.27
N GLN A 83 1.47 6.63 19.53
CA GLN A 83 2.02 5.52 20.27
C GLN A 83 1.45 5.69 21.67
N GLY A 84 0.34 5.01 21.93
CA GLY A 84 -0.24 4.90 23.25
C GLY A 84 0.77 4.31 24.22
N GLU A 85 1.57 5.16 24.85
CA GLU A 85 2.44 4.81 25.97
C GLU A 85 2.48 5.96 27.01
N ASN A 86 1.54 5.85 27.96
CA ASN A 86 1.81 5.84 29.41
C ASN A 86 2.15 7.15 30.16
N THR A 87 1.22 7.62 31.00
CA THR A 87 1.53 8.01 32.41
C THR A 87 0.31 7.87 33.34
N PRO A 88 0.41 7.16 34.48
CA PRO A 88 -0.54 7.27 35.59
C PRO A 88 -0.22 8.50 36.47
N THR A 89 -1.22 9.17 37.02
CA THR A 89 -1.10 10.01 38.23
C THR A 89 -2.41 9.96 39.00
#